data_AF-A0A355PI92-F1
#
_entry.id   AF-A0A355PI92-F1
#
_cell.length_a   1.000
_cell.length_b   1.000
_cell.length_c   1.000
_cell.angle_alpha   90.00
_cell.angle_beta   90.00
_cell.angle_gamma   90.00
#
_symmetry.space_group_name_H-M   'P 1'
#
loop_
_entity.id
_entity.type
_entity.pdbx_description
1 polymer ?
#
loop_
_entity_poly.entity_id
_entity_poly.type
_entity_poly.pdbx_seq_one_letter_code
_entity_poly.pdbx_strand_id
1 'polypeptide(L)' 'QGLAASCCAALEAGGWLASDAMIYLETEQSLTPAVPANWHLHRETQAGESIARLYQRVPS' A
#
# COMPACT_ATOMS: atom_id res chain seq x y z
N GLN A 1 -11.91 7.55 -7.17
CA GLN A 1 -12.55 6.23 -6.93
C GLN A 1 -11.72 5.49 -5.88
N GLY A 2 -12.33 5.01 -4.80
CA GLY A 2 -11.64 4.41 -3.63
C GLY A 2 -11.13 2.98 -3.84
N LEU A 3 -10.52 2.68 -4.99
CA LEU A 3 -10.08 1.32 -5.36
C LEU A 3 -8.79 0.88 -4.66
N ALA A 4 -8.01 1.82 -4.13
CA ALA A 4 -6.71 1.54 -3.53
C ALA A 4 -6.81 0.50 -2.41
N ALA A 5 -7.77 0.62 -1.50
CA ALA A 5 -7.95 -0.34 -0.41
C ALA A 5 -8.33 -1.75 -0.91
N SER A 6 -9.26 -1.85 -1.87
CA SER A 6 -9.65 -3.14 -2.46
C SER A 6 -8.50 -3.79 -3.23
N CYS A 7 -7.68 -3.00 -3.94
CA CYS A 7 -6.49 -3.51 -4.62
C CYS A 7 -5.44 -4.03 -3.63
N CYS A 8 -5.18 -3.30 -2.54
CA CYS A 8 -4.24 -3.76 -1.51
C CYS A 8 -4.69 -5.10 -0.90
N ALA A 9 -5.99 -5.23 -0.59
CA ALA A 9 -6.55 -6.47 -0.09
C ALA A 9 -6.44 -7.63 -1.10
N ALA A 10 -6.73 -7.38 -2.38
CA ALA A 10 -6.64 -8.39 -3.42
C ALA A 10 -5.19 -8.85 -3.70
N LEU A 11 -4.22 -7.94 -3.61
CA LEU A 11 -2.80 -8.28 -3.76
C LEU A 11 -2.33 -9.23 -2.66
N GLU A 12 -2.70 -8.97 -1.40
CA GLU A 12 -2.36 -9.83 -0.28
C GLU A 12 -3.08 -11.18 -0.36
N ALA A 13 -4.39 -11.18 -0.63
CA ALA A 13 -5.19 -12.41 -0.70
C ALA A 13 -4.83 -13.29 -1.91
N GLY A 14 -4.36 -12.68 -3.02
CA GLY A 14 -4.07 -13.37 -4.26
C GLY A 14 -2.73 -14.08 -4.32
N GLY A 15 -1.87 -13.95 -3.29
CA GLY A 15 -0.55 -14.61 -3.26
C GLY A 15 0.44 -14.07 -4.29
N TRP A 16 0.23 -12.85 -4.80
CA TRP A 16 1.08 -12.21 -5.82
C TRP A 16 2.38 -11.63 -5.24
N LEU A 17 2.45 -11.48 -3.92
CA LEU A 17 3.53 -10.78 -3.24
C LEU A 17 4.53 -11.78 -2.66
N ALA A 18 5.81 -11.54 -2.93
CA ALA A 18 6.89 -12.22 -2.22
C ALA A 18 6.85 -11.93 -0.71
N SER A 19 7.56 -12.75 0.06
CA SER A 19 7.62 -12.65 1.53
C SER A 19 8.05 -11.26 2.02
N ASP A 20 8.97 -10.61 1.32
CA ASP A 20 9.57 -9.32 1.65
C ASP A 20 9.26 -8.23 0.60
N ALA A 21 8.13 -8.38 -0.10
CA ALA A 21 7.77 -7.49 -1.19
C ALA A 21 7.74 -6.01 -0.76
N MET A 22 8.27 -5.15 -1.62
CA MET A 22 8.14 -3.71 -1.51
C MET A 22 6.95 -3.25 -2.36
N ILE A 23 5.95 -2.64 -1.74
CA ILE A 23 4.72 -2.21 -2.40
C ILE A 23 4.67 -0.68 -2.44
N TYR A 24 4.72 -0.12 -3.64
CA TYR A 24 4.51 1.30 -3.88
C TYR A 24 3.02 1.57 -4.09
N LEU A 25 2.47 2.50 -3.30
CA LEU A 25 1.08 2.94 -3.38
C LEU A 25 1.05 4.46 -3.43
N GLU A 26 0.45 5.00 -4.48
CA GLU A 26 0.24 6.43 -4.65
C GLU A 26 -1.25 6.74 -4.69
N THR A 27 -1.68 7.71 -3.89
CA THR A 27 -3.08 8.15 -3.81
C THR A 27 -3.15 9.67 -3.69
N GLU A 28 -4.30 10.25 -3.97
CA GLU A 28 -4.59 11.64 -3.59
C GLU A 28 -4.43 11.83 -2.07
N GLN A 29 -4.03 13.03 -1.64
CA GLN A 29 -3.82 13.36 -0.22
C GLN A 29 -5.06 13.18 0.64
N SER A 30 -6.24 13.44 0.07
CA SER A 30 -7.54 13.25 0.73
C SER A 30 -7.88 11.77 0.96
N LEU A 31 -7.16 10.84 0.32
CA LEU A 31 -7.41 9.42 0.39
C LEU A 31 -6.33 8.72 1.22
N THR A 32 -6.75 8.13 2.34
CA THR A 32 -5.91 7.26 3.17
C THR A 32 -6.51 5.85 3.13
N PRO A 33 -6.09 5.00 2.17
CA PRO A 33 -6.65 3.66 2.03
C PRO A 33 -6.20 2.75 3.17
N ALA A 34 -7.09 1.87 3.63
CA ALA A 34 -6.70 0.78 4.51
C ALA A 34 -5.80 -0.21 3.75
N VAL A 35 -4.70 -0.60 4.38
CA VAL A 35 -3.77 -1.61 3.88
C VAL A 35 -3.76 -2.84 4.83
N PRO A 36 -3.37 -4.03 4.34
CA PRO A 36 -3.19 -5.20 5.20
C PRO A 36 -2.27 -4.93 6.40
N ALA A 37 -2.57 -5.54 7.54
CA ALA A 37 -1.85 -5.30 8.80
C ALA A 37 -0.36 -5.71 8.74
N ASN A 38 -0.03 -6.63 7.84
CA ASN A 38 1.32 -7.14 7.63
C ASN A 38 2.13 -6.29 6.61
N TRP A 39 1.58 -5.16 6.17
CA TRP A 39 2.30 -4.16 5.39
C TRP A 39 2.74 -3.03 6.31
N HIS A 40 4.05 -2.87 6.45
CA HIS A 40 4.64 -1.84 7.29
C HIS A 40 5.11 -0.67 6.44
N LEU A 41 4.74 0.55 6.82
CA LEU A 41 5.16 1.75 6.12
C LEU A 41 6.67 1.92 6.27
N HIS A 42 7.37 1.93 5.14
CA HIS A 42 8.83 2.11 5.07
C HIS A 42 9.20 3.57 4.74
N ARG A 43 8.47 4.21 3.82
CA ARG A 43 8.67 5.61 3.45
C ARG A 43 7.34 6.23 3.01
N GLU A 44 7.16 7.50 3.32
CA GLU A 44 6.06 8.33 2.80
C GLU A 44 6.63 9.64 2.26
N THR A 45 6.12 10.08 1.11
CA THR A 45 6.47 11.36 0.48
C THR A 45 5.20 12.00 -0.05
N GLN A 46 5.04 13.30 0.17
CA GLN A 46 4.01 14.09 -0.48
C GLN A 46 4.56 14.77 -1.75
N ALA A 47 3.84 14.67 -2.86
CA ALA A 47 4.15 15.33 -4.12
C ALA A 47 2.91 16.06 -4.63
N GLY A 48 2.87 17.38 -4.43
CA GLY A 48 1.68 18.17 -4.75
C GLY A 48 0.45 17.68 -3.96
N GLU A 49 -0.58 17.24 -4.69
CA GLU A 49 -1.83 16.70 -4.13
C GLU A 49 -1.83 15.17 -3.98
N SER A 50 -0.70 14.51 -4.25
CA SER A 50 -0.54 13.06 -4.08
C SER A 50 0.32 12.73 -2.85
N ILE A 51 0.03 11.58 -2.24
CA ILE A 51 0.88 10.93 -1.25
C ILE A 51 1.35 9.60 -1.83
N ALA A 52 2.67 9.45 -1.91
CA ALA A 52 3.35 8.22 -2.26
C ALA A 52 3.80 7.50 -0.99
N ARG A 53 3.39 6.25 -0.83
CA ARG A 53 3.77 5.37 0.29
C ARG A 53 4.49 4.15 -0.25
N LEU A 54 5.58 3.80 0.40
CA LEU A 54 6.30 2.58 0.16
C LEU A 54 6.11 1.69 1.39
N TYR A 55 5.45 0.56 1.21
CA TYR A 55 5.27 -0.45 2.24
C TYR A 55 6.25 -1.60 2.04
N GLN A 56 6.68 -2.19 3.13
CA GLN A 56 7.33 -3.49 3.14
C GLN A 56 6.35 -4.52 3.69
N ARG A 57 6.09 -5.58 2.92
CA ARG A 57 5.35 -6.73 3.41
C ARG A 57 6.24 -7.53 4.36
N VAL A 58 5.66 -7.92 5.49
CA VAL A 58 6.24 -8.89 6.41
C VAL A 58 5.32 -10.11 6.39
N PRO A 59 5.84 -11.34 6.24
CA PRO A 59 4.99 -12.52 6.33
C PRO A 59 4.42 -12.63 7.75
N SER A 60 3.12 -12.91 7.84
CA SER A 60 2.44 -13.26 9.09
C SER A 60 2.89 -14.61 9.63
#